data_AF-A0A7U3VMH5-F1
#
_entry.id   AF-A0A7U3VMH5-F1
#
_cell.length_a   1.000
_cell.length_b   1.000
_cell.length_c   1.000
_cell.angle_alpha   90.00
_cell.angle_beta   90.00
_cell.angle_gamma   90.00
#
_symmetry.space_group_name_H-M   'P 1'
#
loop_
_entity.id
_entity.type
_entity.pdbx_description
1 polymer ?
#
loop_
_entity_poly.entity_id
_entity_poly.type
_entity_poly.pdbx_seq_one_letter_code
_entity_poly.pdbx_strand_id
1 'polypeptide(L)'
;MTGTRTTHRTADGVRIPGTWRHAFIRNGGGYYLTDLFIYADGLVDCWGLVTVEEFAEKLSSGWVATELPEGAEASAHMLASWKFADPLTWLTAEELLAEVRDTIEELNGRPDSTDRCLAAVDAFLADPTEAHRAALRAAYLAIPAHQRQFALSDMDRKDWPLQALIAGPGGELWPDEQVTAEEYDSAVRYFEERARQGAGVRTAREHVDGPPTSHAPAVALPHSFPRDPVADPGHLALRHDYPAPVRVGAAAYPSAAHAYWALSTADQDARAEIAAAPNGSAAAGIAARAARRDGWDLARTAVLASLLRAKYAQHPDLAEILLATGDATLVYDDMDSRFWGDNAGTGRNWAGRLLELVRAEIQADRAGIATAVAGPAAGTAPGTGEGTAAGADTGTGTGGAGPCPGAVGEGR
;
A
#
# COMPACT_ATOMS: atom_id res chain seq x y z
N MET A 1 7.78 -7.63 15.82
CA MET A 1 8.83 -8.28 14.97
C MET A 1 8.38 -8.55 13.52
N THR A 2 7.17 -8.15 13.14
CA THR A 2 6.52 -8.35 11.83
C THR A 2 7.03 -7.44 10.70
N GLY A 3 7.82 -6.41 11.01
CA GLY A 3 8.12 -5.30 10.10
C GLY A 3 8.94 -5.60 8.84
N THR A 4 9.51 -6.80 8.65
CA THR A 4 10.38 -7.09 7.49
C THR A 4 9.89 -8.21 6.57
N ARG A 5 8.84 -8.96 6.94
CA ARG A 5 8.36 -10.13 6.18
C ARG A 5 6.89 -9.97 5.84
N THR A 6 6.60 -9.34 4.72
CA THR A 6 5.24 -9.16 4.21
C THR A 6 4.89 -10.21 3.16
N THR A 7 3.67 -10.73 3.21
CA THR A 7 3.08 -11.59 2.18
C THR A 7 1.60 -11.24 1.99
N HIS A 8 0.90 -11.95 1.11
CA HIS A 8 -0.55 -11.87 0.97
C HIS A 8 -1.09 -13.18 0.38
N ARG A 9 -2.36 -13.47 0.65
CA ARG A 9 -3.15 -14.46 -0.11
C ARG A 9 -4.30 -13.78 -0.85
N THR A 10 -4.80 -14.41 -1.89
CA THR A 10 -6.02 -13.98 -2.58
C THR A 10 -7.14 -14.96 -2.26
N ALA A 11 -8.26 -14.47 -1.75
CA ALA A 11 -9.48 -15.25 -1.52
C ALA A 11 -10.66 -14.50 -2.14
N ASP A 12 -11.41 -15.15 -3.02
CA ASP A 12 -12.56 -14.55 -3.72
C ASP A 12 -12.25 -13.19 -4.39
N GLY A 13 -11.02 -13.05 -4.90
CA GLY A 13 -10.53 -11.81 -5.54
C GLY A 13 -10.06 -10.73 -4.55
N VAL A 14 -10.21 -10.94 -3.24
CA VAL A 14 -9.72 -10.03 -2.20
C VAL A 14 -8.30 -10.39 -1.81
N ARG A 15 -7.40 -9.40 -1.82
CA ARG A 15 -6.05 -9.53 -1.28
C ARG A 15 -6.11 -9.41 0.24
N ILE A 16 -5.71 -10.48 0.92
CA ILE A 16 -5.65 -10.57 2.38
C ILE A 16 -4.18 -10.43 2.78
N PRO A 17 -3.82 -9.41 3.59
CA PRO A 17 -2.45 -9.22 4.03
C PRO A 17 -2.02 -10.37 4.95
N GLY A 18 -0.73 -10.67 4.92
CA GLY A 18 -0.16 -11.67 5.80
C GLY A 18 1.31 -11.42 6.08
N THR A 19 1.86 -12.25 6.95
CA THR A 19 3.29 -12.35 7.24
C THR A 19 3.70 -13.83 7.24
N TRP A 20 4.98 -14.09 7.45
CA TRP A 20 5.48 -15.45 7.52
C TRP A 20 6.72 -15.56 8.42
N ARG A 21 6.94 -16.77 8.93
CA ARG A 21 8.09 -17.14 9.75
C ARG A 21 8.52 -18.57 9.46
N HIS A 22 9.77 -18.90 9.73
CA HIS A 22 10.22 -20.29 9.64
C HIS A 22 9.62 -21.12 10.78
N ALA A 23 9.29 -22.38 10.46
CA ALA A 23 8.84 -23.40 11.40
C ALA A 23 9.32 -24.78 10.93
N PHE A 24 9.24 -25.78 11.81
CA PHE A 24 9.41 -27.18 11.43
C PHE A 24 8.05 -27.87 11.39
N ILE A 25 7.79 -28.61 10.31
CA ILE A 25 6.65 -29.54 10.24
C ILE A 25 7.14 -30.97 10.45
N ARG A 26 6.50 -31.69 11.36
CA ARG A 26 6.75 -33.11 11.60
C ARG A 26 5.82 -33.94 10.72
N ASN A 27 6.39 -34.65 9.76
CA ASN A 27 5.64 -35.55 8.89
C ASN A 27 6.47 -36.82 8.58
N GLY A 28 5.83 -37.98 8.46
CA GLY A 28 6.51 -39.21 8.01
C GLY A 28 7.73 -39.64 8.85
N GLY A 29 7.83 -39.22 10.11
CA GLY A 29 8.97 -39.51 10.99
C GLY A 29 10.16 -38.54 10.88
N GLY A 30 10.10 -37.54 10.01
CA GLY A 30 11.10 -36.48 9.85
C GLY A 30 10.56 -35.08 10.15
N TYR A 31 11.47 -34.11 10.18
CA TYR A 31 11.18 -32.70 10.39
C TYR A 31 11.53 -31.90 9.14
N TYR A 32 10.65 -30.99 8.74
CA TYR A 32 10.80 -30.22 7.50
C TYR A 32 10.82 -28.74 7.83
N LEU A 33 11.96 -28.09 7.59
CA LEU A 33 12.07 -26.64 7.68
C LEU A 33 11.22 -26.03 6.55
N THR A 34 10.27 -25.19 6.94
CA THR A 34 9.32 -24.58 6.01
C THR A 34 8.91 -23.20 6.48
N ASP A 35 8.16 -22.49 5.65
CA ASP A 35 7.59 -21.19 5.98
C ASP A 35 6.14 -21.38 6.44
N LEU A 36 5.88 -20.92 7.66
CA LEU A 36 4.56 -20.77 8.24
C LEU A 36 4.00 -19.41 7.82
N PHE A 37 2.92 -19.40 7.05
CA PHE A 37 2.25 -18.15 6.64
C PHE A 37 1.06 -17.86 7.57
N ILE A 38 0.91 -16.60 7.96
CA ILE A 38 -0.15 -16.13 8.88
C ILE A 38 -0.87 -14.98 8.18
N TYR A 39 -2.19 -15.04 8.11
CA TYR A 39 -3.02 -14.09 7.37
C TYR A 39 -3.98 -13.33 8.27
N ALA A 40 -4.35 -12.10 7.87
CA ALA A 40 -5.19 -11.20 8.65
C ALA A 40 -6.60 -11.75 8.92
N ASP A 41 -7.10 -12.63 8.07
CA ASP A 41 -8.40 -13.28 8.22
C ASP A 41 -8.39 -14.44 9.23
N GLY A 42 -7.27 -14.69 9.91
CA GLY A 42 -7.14 -15.75 10.90
C GLY A 42 -6.83 -17.12 10.32
N LEU A 43 -6.40 -17.20 9.05
CA LEU A 43 -5.89 -18.44 8.48
C LEU A 43 -4.38 -18.54 8.61
N VAL A 44 -3.90 -19.77 8.78
CA VAL A 44 -2.49 -20.12 8.91
C VAL A 44 -2.17 -21.23 7.93
N ASP A 45 -1.15 -21.05 7.08
CA ASP A 45 -0.67 -22.11 6.18
C ASP A 45 0.52 -22.81 6.82
N CYS A 46 0.31 -24.09 7.15
CA CYS A 46 1.30 -24.99 7.74
C CYS A 46 1.28 -26.35 7.01
N TRP A 47 1.56 -26.30 5.70
CA TRP A 47 1.31 -27.37 4.73
C TRP A 47 -0.18 -27.67 4.60
N GLY A 48 -0.93 -26.60 4.33
CA GLY A 48 -2.38 -26.62 4.31
C GLY A 48 -2.91 -25.45 5.11
N LEU A 49 -3.89 -24.77 4.53
CA LEU A 49 -4.55 -23.64 5.13
C LEU A 49 -5.52 -24.13 6.20
N VAL A 50 -5.36 -23.63 7.42
CA VAL A 50 -6.17 -23.99 8.58
C VAL A 50 -6.58 -22.75 9.38
N THR A 51 -7.63 -22.88 10.17
CA THR A 51 -8.04 -21.88 11.18
C THR A 51 -7.06 -21.83 12.35
N VAL A 52 -7.16 -20.79 13.20
CA VAL A 52 -6.35 -20.70 14.43
C VAL A 52 -6.61 -21.87 15.37
N GLU A 53 -7.85 -22.34 15.45
CA GLU A 53 -8.25 -23.48 16.28
C GLU A 53 -7.62 -24.79 15.77
N GLU A 54 -7.71 -25.07 14.48
CA GLU A 54 -7.06 -26.22 13.85
C GLU A 54 -5.52 -26.12 13.90
N PHE A 55 -4.99 -24.90 13.82
CA PHE A 55 -3.56 -24.65 14.03
C PHE A 55 -3.13 -25.00 15.46
N ALA A 56 -3.95 -24.67 16.47
CA ALA A 56 -3.71 -25.07 17.86
C ALA A 56 -3.71 -26.61 18.01
N GLU A 57 -4.61 -27.32 17.33
CA GLU A 57 -4.61 -28.79 17.30
C GLU A 57 -3.33 -29.34 16.65
N LYS A 58 -2.88 -28.74 15.54
CA LYS A 58 -1.61 -29.08 14.88
C LYS A 58 -0.39 -28.82 15.75
N LEU A 59 -0.40 -27.78 16.58
CA LEU A 59 0.63 -27.57 17.60
C LEU A 59 0.57 -28.65 18.68
N SER A 60 -0.61 -28.94 19.25
CA SER A 60 -0.76 -29.94 20.31
C SER A 60 -0.39 -31.36 19.86
N SER A 61 -0.62 -31.68 18.58
CA SER A 61 -0.25 -32.97 18.01
C SER A 61 1.22 -33.05 17.60
N GLY A 62 1.97 -31.95 17.72
CA GLY A 62 3.36 -31.83 17.28
C GLY A 62 3.53 -31.87 15.77
N TRP A 63 2.46 -31.65 14.98
CA TRP A 63 2.56 -31.46 13.52
C TRP A 63 3.38 -30.21 13.21
N VAL A 64 3.05 -29.09 13.83
CA VAL A 64 3.93 -27.92 13.87
C VAL A 64 4.84 -28.11 15.08
N ALA A 65 6.11 -28.41 14.82
CA ALA A 65 7.05 -28.83 15.83
C ALA A 65 7.70 -27.62 16.53
N THR A 66 7.48 -27.54 17.83
CA THR A 66 8.22 -26.67 18.76
C THR A 66 9.26 -27.43 19.57
N GLU A 67 9.17 -28.77 19.60
CA GLU A 67 10.15 -29.67 20.18
C GLU A 67 10.89 -30.42 19.07
N LEU A 68 12.22 -30.44 19.16
CA LEU A 68 13.10 -31.05 18.16
C LEU A 68 13.98 -32.09 18.85
N PRO A 69 13.76 -33.40 18.68
CA PRO A 69 14.56 -34.42 19.35
C PRO A 69 15.98 -34.53 18.75
N GLU A 70 16.98 -34.73 19.62
CA GLU A 70 18.33 -35.10 19.19
C GLU A 70 18.30 -36.37 18.32
N GLY A 71 19.11 -36.38 17.26
CA GLY A 71 19.23 -37.48 16.31
C GLY A 71 18.09 -37.58 15.29
N ALA A 72 17.00 -36.81 15.45
CA ALA A 72 15.92 -36.79 14.48
C ALA A 72 16.37 -36.17 13.15
N GLU A 73 15.84 -36.70 12.05
CA GLU A 73 16.16 -36.24 10.70
C GLU A 73 15.38 -34.98 10.37
N ALA A 74 16.10 -33.96 9.93
CA ALA A 74 15.58 -32.68 9.47
C ALA A 74 15.93 -32.47 8.00
N SER A 75 15.08 -31.75 7.27
CA SER A 75 15.33 -31.40 5.89
C SER A 75 14.83 -30.01 5.53
N ALA A 76 15.55 -29.36 4.63
CA ALA A 76 15.13 -28.19 3.89
C ALA A 76 14.92 -28.62 2.44
N HIS A 77 13.70 -28.49 1.94
CA HIS A 77 13.28 -29.06 0.66
C HIS A 77 14.21 -28.66 -0.49
N MET A 78 14.70 -29.65 -1.24
CA MET A 78 15.64 -29.48 -2.38
C MET A 78 16.96 -28.76 -2.04
N LEU A 79 17.27 -28.58 -0.75
CA LEU A 79 18.46 -27.86 -0.30
C LEU A 79 19.40 -28.78 0.48
N ALA A 80 18.93 -29.39 1.56
CA ALA A 80 19.77 -30.22 2.44
C ALA A 80 18.93 -31.13 3.35
N SER A 81 19.54 -32.20 3.85
CA SER A 81 19.08 -32.96 5.02
C SER A 81 20.19 -33.09 6.05
N TRP A 82 19.82 -33.16 7.33
CA TRP A 82 20.75 -33.28 8.45
C TRP A 82 20.07 -33.96 9.65
N LYS A 83 20.83 -34.23 10.71
CA LYS A 83 20.29 -34.67 11.99
C LYS A 83 20.52 -33.60 13.04
N PHE A 84 19.55 -33.40 13.94
CA PHE A 84 19.77 -32.54 15.09
C PHE A 84 20.81 -33.16 16.02
N ALA A 85 21.81 -32.39 16.47
CA ALA A 85 22.87 -32.86 17.36
C ALA A 85 22.68 -32.36 18.79
N ASP A 86 22.32 -31.09 18.97
CA ASP A 86 21.98 -30.50 20.27
C ASP A 86 20.98 -29.35 20.03
N PRO A 87 19.71 -29.70 19.73
CA PRO A 87 18.72 -28.71 19.35
C PRO A 87 18.26 -27.90 20.56
N LEU A 88 18.46 -26.59 20.50
CA LEU A 88 17.84 -25.64 21.42
C LEU A 88 16.54 -25.12 20.80
N THR A 89 15.52 -24.94 21.63
CA THR A 89 14.23 -24.36 21.23
C THR A 89 13.84 -23.29 22.25
N TRP A 90 13.23 -22.21 21.78
CA TRP A 90 12.94 -21.01 22.59
C TRP A 90 11.44 -20.69 22.62
N LEU A 91 10.63 -21.55 22.01
CA LEU A 91 9.19 -21.36 21.88
C LEU A 91 8.49 -22.66 22.22
N THR A 92 7.58 -22.59 23.17
CA THR A 92 6.58 -23.62 23.40
C THR A 92 5.45 -23.53 22.38
N ALA A 93 4.63 -24.58 22.29
CA ALA A 93 3.42 -24.57 21.46
C ALA A 93 2.46 -23.45 21.85
N GLU A 94 2.31 -23.21 23.17
CA GLU A 94 1.44 -22.17 23.72
C GLU A 94 1.93 -20.76 23.35
N GLU A 95 3.24 -20.51 23.46
CA GLU A 95 3.85 -19.24 23.07
C GLU A 95 3.70 -18.98 21.58
N LEU A 96 3.97 -19.97 20.72
CA LEU A 96 3.82 -19.82 19.28
C LEU A 96 2.36 -19.53 18.89
N LEU A 97 1.38 -20.18 19.54
CA LEU A 97 -0.04 -19.88 19.33
C LEU A 97 -0.39 -18.45 19.73
N ALA A 98 0.11 -17.98 20.88
CA ALA A 98 -0.10 -16.62 21.35
C ALA A 98 0.52 -15.59 20.38
N GLU A 99 1.74 -15.85 19.88
CA GLU A 99 2.36 -15.00 18.85
C GLU A 99 1.56 -14.93 17.55
N VAL A 100 1.00 -16.06 17.10
CA VAL A 100 0.18 -16.10 15.88
C VAL A 100 -1.09 -15.27 16.07
N ARG A 101 -1.72 -15.35 17.25
CA ARG A 101 -2.89 -14.52 17.59
C ARG A 101 -2.54 -13.03 17.58
N ASP A 102 -1.48 -12.64 18.25
CA ASP A 102 -1.03 -11.24 18.25
C ASP A 102 -0.69 -10.77 16.84
N THR A 103 -0.02 -11.59 16.05
CA THR A 103 0.29 -11.30 14.63
C THR A 103 -0.98 -11.02 13.82
N ILE A 104 -2.06 -11.78 14.04
CA ILE A 104 -3.35 -11.54 13.38
C ILE A 104 -3.94 -10.20 13.83
N GLU A 105 -3.86 -9.84 15.12
CA GLU A 105 -4.29 -8.53 15.60
C GLU A 105 -3.49 -7.39 14.94
N GLU A 106 -2.16 -7.52 14.89
CA GLU A 106 -1.27 -6.56 14.23
C GLU A 106 -1.64 -6.36 12.75
N LEU A 107 -1.86 -7.46 12.01
CA LEU A 107 -2.24 -7.42 10.60
C LEU A 107 -3.60 -6.74 10.36
N ASN A 108 -4.49 -6.73 11.36
CA ASN A 108 -5.78 -6.04 11.31
C ASN A 108 -5.73 -4.62 11.90
N GLY A 109 -4.56 -4.15 12.35
CA GLY A 109 -4.42 -2.86 13.03
C GLY A 109 -5.18 -2.80 14.36
N ARG A 110 -5.44 -3.95 15.00
CA ARG A 110 -6.10 -4.04 16.31
C ARG A 110 -5.05 -4.19 17.42
N PRO A 111 -5.39 -3.81 18.68
CA PRO A 111 -4.47 -3.93 19.80
C PRO A 111 -4.04 -5.38 20.05
N ASP A 112 -2.74 -5.66 20.02
CA ASP A 112 -2.17 -6.95 20.40
C ASP A 112 -2.03 -7.11 21.93
N SER A 113 -1.43 -8.21 22.41
CA SER A 113 -1.24 -8.43 23.86
C SER A 113 -0.39 -7.35 24.54
N THR A 114 0.62 -6.81 23.85
CA THR A 114 1.48 -5.75 24.36
C THR A 114 0.69 -4.45 24.47
N ASP A 115 -0.08 -4.10 23.45
CA ASP A 115 -0.95 -2.93 23.46
C ASP A 115 -1.96 -2.97 24.60
N ARG A 116 -2.59 -4.14 24.82
CA ARG A 116 -3.53 -4.35 25.93
C ARG A 116 -2.84 -4.24 27.29
N CYS A 117 -1.61 -4.70 27.43
CA CYS A 117 -0.81 -4.56 28.65
C CYS A 117 -0.50 -3.08 28.95
N LEU A 118 -0.06 -2.33 27.94
CA LEU A 118 0.23 -0.90 28.11
C LEU A 118 -1.03 -0.09 28.45
N ALA A 119 -2.17 -0.41 27.84
CA ALA A 119 -3.46 0.18 28.24
C ALA A 119 -3.83 -0.14 29.70
N ALA A 120 -3.49 -1.34 30.19
CA ALA A 120 -3.68 -1.70 31.60
C ALA A 120 -2.71 -0.96 32.53
N VAL A 121 -1.50 -0.60 32.06
CA VAL A 121 -0.59 0.28 32.80
C VAL A 121 -1.22 1.66 32.96
N ASP A 122 -1.73 2.23 31.87
CA ASP A 122 -2.37 3.56 31.91
C ASP A 122 -3.56 3.57 32.87
N ALA A 123 -4.41 2.54 32.83
CA ALA A 123 -5.53 2.38 33.76
C ALA A 123 -5.06 2.26 35.23
N PHE A 124 -4.00 1.49 35.48
CA PHE A 124 -3.42 1.34 36.81
C PHE A 124 -2.81 2.65 37.34
N LEU A 125 -2.10 3.42 36.51
CA LEU A 125 -1.51 4.69 36.92
C LEU A 125 -2.56 5.78 37.17
N ALA A 126 -3.67 5.75 36.42
CA ALA A 126 -4.79 6.66 36.62
C ALA A 126 -5.56 6.36 37.92
N ASP A 127 -5.71 5.08 38.28
CA ASP A 127 -6.38 4.63 39.51
C ASP A 127 -5.65 3.42 40.13
N PRO A 128 -4.67 3.63 41.03
CA PRO A 128 -3.77 2.58 41.56
C PRO A 128 -4.43 1.61 42.55
N THR A 129 -5.46 0.88 42.12
CA THR A 129 -6.14 -0.15 42.92
C THR A 129 -5.50 -1.52 42.73
N GLU A 130 -5.65 -2.41 43.71
CA GLU A 130 -5.20 -3.81 43.56
C GLU A 130 -5.97 -4.56 42.46
N ALA A 131 -7.22 -4.14 42.17
CA ALA A 131 -7.98 -4.67 41.04
C ALA A 131 -7.32 -4.31 39.69
N HIS A 132 -6.92 -3.04 39.51
CA HIS A 132 -6.18 -2.62 38.32
C HIS A 132 -4.78 -3.24 38.25
N ARG A 133 -4.09 -3.42 39.39
CA ARG A 133 -2.80 -4.13 39.43
C ARG A 133 -2.95 -5.59 38.99
N ALA A 134 -3.98 -6.28 39.47
CA ALA A 134 -4.28 -7.66 39.08
C ALA A 134 -4.63 -7.75 37.58
N ALA A 135 -5.38 -6.79 37.05
CA ALA A 135 -5.68 -6.70 35.62
C ALA A 135 -4.41 -6.47 34.78
N LEU A 136 -3.52 -5.56 35.21
CA LEU A 136 -2.22 -5.34 34.58
C LEU A 136 -1.34 -6.60 34.63
N ARG A 137 -1.29 -7.29 35.78
CA ARG A 137 -0.56 -8.56 35.92
C ARG A 137 -1.09 -9.61 34.95
N ALA A 138 -2.41 -9.74 34.82
CA ALA A 138 -3.02 -10.66 33.86
C ALA A 138 -2.68 -10.29 32.41
N ALA A 139 -2.74 -9.00 32.05
CA ALA A 139 -2.40 -8.52 30.72
C ALA A 139 -0.92 -8.74 30.37
N TYR A 140 -0.01 -8.51 31.32
CA TYR A 140 1.42 -8.79 31.18
C TYR A 140 1.69 -10.28 30.95
N LEU A 141 1.04 -11.16 31.72
CA LEU A 141 1.21 -12.61 31.57
C LEU A 141 0.62 -13.14 30.25
N ALA A 142 -0.34 -12.43 29.65
CA ALA A 142 -0.86 -12.76 28.33
C ALA A 142 0.12 -12.46 27.17
N ILE A 143 1.14 -11.61 27.40
CA ILE A 143 2.23 -11.42 26.42
C ILE A 143 3.06 -12.71 26.38
N PRO A 144 3.38 -13.26 25.19
CA PRO A 144 4.27 -14.43 25.06
C PRO A 144 5.59 -14.19 25.81
N ALA A 145 6.06 -15.17 26.58
CA ALA A 145 7.11 -14.92 27.56
C ALA A 145 8.42 -14.42 26.93
N HIS A 146 8.81 -14.98 25.79
CA HIS A 146 9.98 -14.52 25.02
C HIS A 146 9.82 -13.12 24.41
N GLN A 147 8.58 -12.61 24.29
CA GLN A 147 8.30 -11.26 23.79
C GLN A 147 8.27 -10.19 24.89
N ARG A 148 8.03 -10.56 26.15
CA ARG A 148 7.87 -9.62 27.27
C ARG A 148 9.02 -8.62 27.36
N GLN A 149 10.27 -9.09 27.27
CA GLN A 149 11.46 -8.23 27.30
C GLN A 149 11.50 -7.14 26.22
N PHE A 150 10.72 -7.28 25.14
CA PHE A 150 10.62 -6.30 24.06
C PHE A 150 9.39 -5.38 24.17
N ALA A 151 8.48 -5.62 25.12
CA ALA A 151 7.20 -4.93 25.24
C ALA A 151 7.33 -3.40 25.33
N LEU A 152 8.38 -2.90 25.99
CA LEU A 152 8.62 -1.45 26.14
C LEU A 152 9.46 -0.84 25.01
N SER A 153 10.03 -1.67 24.14
CA SER A 153 11.03 -1.27 23.12
C SER A 153 12.24 -0.50 23.70
N ASP A 154 12.51 -0.71 24.98
CA ASP A 154 13.64 -0.14 25.72
C ASP A 154 14.59 -1.28 26.05
N MET A 155 15.74 -1.34 25.38
CA MET A 155 16.68 -2.45 25.54
C MET A 155 17.59 -2.32 26.76
N ASP A 156 17.63 -1.15 27.38
CA ASP A 156 18.38 -0.92 28.61
C ASP A 156 17.58 -1.41 29.82
N ARG A 157 16.26 -1.13 29.83
CA ARG A 157 15.35 -1.50 30.93
C ARG A 157 14.53 -2.77 30.66
N LYS A 158 14.39 -3.19 29.39
CA LYS A 158 13.56 -4.32 28.96
C LYS A 158 12.15 -4.23 29.52
N ASP A 159 11.67 -5.27 30.19
CA ASP A 159 10.38 -5.37 30.86
C ASP A 159 10.45 -5.19 32.38
N TRP A 160 11.63 -4.90 32.94
CA TRP A 160 11.79 -4.67 34.38
C TRP A 160 10.78 -3.65 34.95
N PRO A 161 10.51 -2.49 34.30
CA PRO A 161 9.50 -1.55 34.80
C PRO A 161 8.10 -2.17 34.91
N LEU A 162 7.71 -3.02 33.94
CA LEU A 162 6.42 -3.74 33.99
C LEU A 162 6.40 -4.72 35.17
N GLN A 163 7.49 -5.47 35.36
CA GLN A 163 7.64 -6.44 36.45
C GLN A 163 7.56 -5.77 37.83
N ALA A 164 8.22 -4.64 38.02
CA ALA A 164 8.18 -3.87 39.25
C ALA A 164 6.77 -3.33 39.55
N LEU A 165 6.04 -2.84 38.52
CA LEU A 165 4.66 -2.37 38.69
C LEU A 165 3.70 -3.51 39.09
N ILE A 166 3.78 -4.67 38.44
CA ILE A 166 2.90 -5.81 38.76
C ILE A 166 3.22 -6.45 40.10
N ALA A 167 4.48 -6.43 40.54
CA ALA A 167 4.88 -6.96 41.84
C ALA A 167 4.43 -6.03 42.97
N GLY A 168 4.61 -4.71 42.81
CA GLY A 168 4.33 -3.72 43.85
C GLY A 168 5.38 -3.71 44.97
N PRO A 169 5.31 -2.77 45.93
CA PRO A 169 6.30 -2.65 47.01
C PRO A 169 6.34 -3.91 47.89
N GLY A 170 7.51 -4.53 48.02
CA GLY A 170 7.71 -5.77 48.77
C GLY A 170 7.21 -7.04 48.06
N GLY A 171 6.73 -6.93 46.81
CA GLY A 171 6.41 -8.06 45.95
C GLY A 171 7.65 -8.70 45.34
N GLU A 172 7.54 -9.95 44.89
CA GLU A 172 8.65 -10.71 44.29
C GLU A 172 8.74 -10.46 42.77
N LEU A 173 9.94 -10.12 42.30
CA LEU A 173 10.36 -10.13 40.90
C LEU A 173 10.85 -11.51 40.50
N TRP A 174 10.91 -11.75 39.19
CA TRP A 174 11.60 -12.92 38.65
C TRP A 174 13.09 -12.60 38.39
N PRO A 175 14.06 -13.42 38.85
CA PRO A 175 13.92 -14.58 39.73
C PRO A 175 14.20 -14.23 41.20
N ASP A 176 13.14 -14.21 42.02
CA ASP A 176 13.12 -14.17 43.50
C ASP A 176 13.80 -12.95 44.19
N GLU A 177 13.72 -11.76 43.59
CA GLU A 177 14.19 -10.50 44.20
C GLU A 177 13.00 -9.65 44.67
N GLN A 178 13.02 -9.13 45.90
CA GLN A 178 11.94 -8.27 46.38
C GLN A 178 12.07 -6.86 45.80
N VAL A 179 10.97 -6.34 45.24
CA VAL A 179 10.91 -4.94 44.81
C VAL A 179 10.96 -4.03 46.03
N THR A 180 12.02 -3.25 46.14
CA THR A 180 12.12 -2.17 47.12
C THR A 180 11.15 -1.03 46.79
N ALA A 181 10.78 -0.22 47.78
CA ALA A 181 9.95 0.97 47.53
C ALA A 181 10.60 1.92 46.51
N GLU A 182 11.92 2.07 46.53
CA GLU A 182 12.66 2.91 45.59
C GLU A 182 12.59 2.38 44.14
N GLU A 183 12.65 1.06 43.97
CA GLU A 183 12.50 0.42 42.66
C GLU A 183 11.08 0.55 42.12
N TYR A 184 10.08 0.39 42.99
CA TYR A 184 8.68 0.62 42.62
C TYR A 184 8.45 2.08 42.18
N ASP A 185 8.94 3.04 42.96
CA ASP A 185 8.82 4.47 42.64
C ASP A 185 9.61 4.82 41.36
N SER A 186 10.73 4.15 41.11
CA SER A 186 11.48 4.25 39.85
C SER A 186 10.66 3.74 38.66
N ALA A 187 9.95 2.62 38.81
CA ALA A 187 9.06 2.10 37.77
C ALA A 187 7.85 3.01 37.51
N VAL A 188 7.23 3.56 38.57
CA VAL A 188 6.15 4.56 38.41
C VAL A 188 6.66 5.78 37.63
N ARG A 189 7.81 6.35 38.04
CA ARG A 189 8.43 7.48 37.33
C ARG A 189 8.75 7.15 35.88
N TYR A 190 9.23 5.94 35.60
CA TYR A 190 9.50 5.48 34.23
C TYR A 190 8.27 5.63 33.33
N PHE A 191 7.10 5.16 33.78
CA PHE A 191 5.88 5.26 32.99
C PHE A 191 5.27 6.66 32.97
N GLU A 192 5.40 7.44 34.04
CA GLU A 192 5.01 8.86 34.02
C GLU A 192 5.88 9.69 33.05
N GLU A 193 7.18 9.42 32.99
CA GLU A 193 8.10 10.03 32.03
C GLU A 193 7.78 9.57 30.61
N ARG A 194 7.52 8.27 30.41
CA ARG A 194 7.08 7.71 29.12
C ARG A 194 5.78 8.35 28.65
N ALA A 195 4.82 8.56 29.54
CA ALA A 195 3.56 9.24 29.24
C ALA A 195 3.80 10.73 28.88
N ARG A 196 4.65 11.43 29.65
CA ARG A 196 5.01 12.84 29.40
C ARG A 196 5.81 13.07 28.12
N GLN A 197 6.69 12.13 27.74
CA GLN A 197 7.50 12.19 26.53
C GLN A 197 6.70 11.89 25.26
N GLY A 198 5.39 11.69 25.39
CA GLY A 198 4.55 11.15 24.34
C GLY A 198 4.59 9.64 24.47
N ALA A 199 3.58 9.10 25.15
CA ALA A 199 3.26 7.69 25.04
C ALA A 199 3.29 7.32 23.56
N GLY A 200 4.28 6.52 23.18
CA GLY A 200 4.18 5.59 22.08
C GLY A 200 3.10 4.56 22.43
N VAL A 201 1.86 5.04 22.57
CA VAL A 201 0.71 4.22 22.21
C VAL A 201 1.06 3.77 20.79
N ARG A 202 0.96 2.48 20.51
CA ARG A 202 0.71 2.05 19.13
C ARG A 202 -0.70 2.52 18.74
N THR A 203 -1.03 3.81 18.92
CA THR A 203 -1.90 4.49 17.98
C THR A 203 -1.15 4.28 16.69
N ALA A 204 -1.66 3.38 15.85
CA ALA A 204 -1.17 3.18 14.49
C ALA A 204 -0.72 4.55 14.02
N ARG A 205 0.62 4.75 13.87
CA ARG A 205 1.23 6.06 13.65
C ARG A 205 0.24 6.82 12.78
N GLU A 206 -0.41 7.86 13.31
CA GLU A 206 -1.28 8.68 12.49
C GLU A 206 -0.32 9.19 11.42
N HIS A 207 -0.40 8.58 10.26
CA HIS A 207 0.48 8.90 9.17
C HIS A 207 0.25 10.38 8.93
N VAL A 208 1.33 11.15 8.77
CA VAL A 208 1.24 12.60 8.54
C VAL A 208 0.27 12.91 7.39
N ASP A 209 0.12 11.96 6.47
CA ASP A 209 -0.72 12.02 5.29
C ASP A 209 -2.14 11.42 5.48
N GLY A 210 -2.55 11.09 6.71
CA GLY A 210 -3.83 10.42 7.01
C GLY A 210 -3.75 8.88 6.97
N PRO A 211 -4.86 8.15 7.18
CA PRO A 211 -4.86 6.69 7.33
C PRO A 211 -4.25 5.97 6.11
N PRO A 212 -3.46 4.90 6.31
CA PRO A 212 -2.77 4.20 5.22
C PRO A 212 -3.70 3.38 4.31
N THR A 213 -4.94 3.16 4.74
CA THR A 213 -5.95 2.35 4.06
C THR A 213 -7.26 3.10 4.01
N SER A 214 -7.96 2.99 2.88
CA SER A 214 -9.33 3.46 2.72
C SER A 214 -10.24 2.84 3.78
N HIS A 215 -11.15 3.63 4.35
CA HIS A 215 -12.18 3.18 5.28
C HIS A 215 -13.46 2.74 4.56
N ALA A 216 -13.68 3.19 3.32
CA ALA A 216 -14.86 2.83 2.55
C ALA A 216 -14.70 1.48 1.83
N PRO A 217 -15.78 0.67 1.73
CA PRO A 217 -15.77 -0.58 0.99
C PRO A 217 -15.45 -0.32 -0.49
N ALA A 218 -14.63 -1.19 -1.08
CA ALA A 218 -14.26 -1.09 -2.48
C ALA A 218 -15.49 -1.08 -3.40
N VAL A 219 -15.47 -0.21 -4.41
CA VAL A 219 -16.53 -0.09 -5.41
C VAL A 219 -16.10 -0.83 -6.67
N ALA A 220 -16.82 -1.90 -7.00
CA ALA A 220 -16.60 -2.63 -8.24
C ALA A 220 -17.29 -1.92 -9.41
N LEU A 221 -16.53 -1.73 -10.50
CA LEU A 221 -17.01 -1.22 -11.77
C LEU A 221 -16.98 -2.38 -12.77
N PRO A 222 -18.06 -3.18 -12.88
CA PRO A 222 -18.10 -4.33 -13.78
C PRO A 222 -18.08 -3.90 -15.23
N HIS A 223 -17.57 -4.76 -16.11
CA HIS A 223 -17.52 -4.50 -17.54
C HIS A 223 -18.93 -4.22 -18.11
N SER A 224 -19.07 -3.22 -18.98
CA SER A 224 -20.36 -2.80 -19.56
C SER A 224 -20.20 -2.32 -20.99
N PHE A 225 -21.32 -2.24 -21.73
CA PHE A 225 -21.38 -1.66 -23.07
C PHE A 225 -22.61 -0.78 -23.28
N PRO A 226 -22.79 0.28 -22.47
CA PRO A 226 -23.91 1.19 -22.63
C PRO A 226 -23.84 1.88 -23.99
N ARG A 227 -24.98 1.92 -24.68
CA ARG A 227 -25.13 2.67 -25.94
C ARG A 227 -25.68 4.07 -25.69
N ASP A 228 -26.62 4.17 -24.76
CA ASP A 228 -27.34 5.40 -24.45
C ASP A 228 -27.13 5.79 -22.97
N PRO A 229 -27.12 7.10 -22.64
CA PRO A 229 -27.15 7.56 -21.26
C PRO A 229 -28.43 7.08 -20.55
N VAL A 230 -28.32 6.80 -19.25
CA VAL A 230 -29.48 6.45 -18.40
C VAL A 230 -29.70 7.53 -17.35
N ALA A 231 -30.95 7.68 -16.89
CA ALA A 231 -31.34 8.79 -16.00
C ALA A 231 -30.68 8.73 -14.61
N ASP A 232 -30.49 7.53 -14.06
CA ASP A 232 -29.76 7.29 -12.82
C ASP A 232 -28.68 6.23 -13.07
N PRO A 233 -27.50 6.63 -13.55
CA PRO A 233 -26.46 5.69 -13.97
C PRO A 233 -25.75 5.02 -12.80
N GLY A 234 -25.86 5.53 -11.57
CA GLY A 234 -25.06 5.07 -10.44
C GLY A 234 -23.59 4.89 -10.83
N HIS A 235 -22.97 3.78 -10.40
CA HIS A 235 -21.56 3.51 -10.71
C HIS A 235 -21.26 3.27 -12.21
N LEU A 236 -22.26 3.03 -13.07
CA LEU A 236 -22.03 2.92 -14.52
C LEU A 236 -21.48 4.23 -15.09
N ALA A 237 -21.87 5.37 -14.51
CA ALA A 237 -21.35 6.69 -14.88
C ALA A 237 -19.83 6.78 -14.79
N LEU A 238 -19.20 5.99 -13.92
CA LEU A 238 -17.77 6.07 -13.65
C LEU A 238 -16.94 5.43 -14.77
N ARG A 239 -17.56 4.62 -15.63
CA ARG A 239 -16.83 3.94 -16.69
C ARG A 239 -16.45 4.86 -17.83
N HIS A 240 -15.27 4.63 -18.42
CA HIS A 240 -14.79 5.49 -19.52
C HIS A 240 -15.56 5.26 -20.83
N ASP A 241 -16.24 4.11 -20.96
CA ASP A 241 -17.15 3.79 -22.06
C ASP A 241 -18.57 4.32 -21.87
N TYR A 242 -18.94 4.82 -20.68
CA TYR A 242 -20.25 5.44 -20.45
C TYR A 242 -20.53 6.59 -21.44
N PRO A 243 -21.74 6.73 -22.02
CA PRO A 243 -22.04 7.69 -23.09
C PRO A 243 -22.15 9.14 -22.57
N ALA A 244 -21.04 9.71 -22.14
CA ALA A 244 -20.91 11.10 -21.73
C ALA A 244 -20.02 11.83 -22.76
N PRO A 245 -20.58 12.66 -23.65
CA PRO A 245 -19.81 13.28 -24.72
C PRO A 245 -18.64 14.11 -24.19
N VAL A 246 -17.43 13.88 -24.71
CA VAL A 246 -16.22 14.61 -24.29
C VAL A 246 -15.68 15.40 -25.47
N ARG A 247 -15.45 16.69 -25.26
CA ARG A 247 -14.76 17.56 -26.22
C ARG A 247 -13.25 17.51 -26.03
N VAL A 248 -12.53 17.29 -27.13
CA VAL A 248 -11.06 17.31 -27.21
C VAL A 248 -10.66 18.25 -28.35
N GLY A 249 -10.15 19.44 -28.01
CA GLY A 249 -9.95 20.51 -28.98
C GLY A 249 -11.28 20.89 -29.64
N ALA A 250 -11.33 20.85 -30.97
CA ALA A 250 -12.55 21.13 -31.74
C ALA A 250 -13.48 19.91 -31.92
N ALA A 251 -13.00 18.70 -31.63
CA ALA A 251 -13.75 17.46 -31.86
C ALA A 251 -14.58 17.06 -30.63
N ALA A 252 -15.77 16.51 -30.86
CA ALA A 252 -16.61 15.91 -29.83
C ALA A 252 -16.70 14.40 -30.05
N TYR A 253 -16.50 13.63 -28.99
CA TYR A 253 -16.57 12.17 -29.01
C TYR A 253 -17.72 11.68 -28.12
N PRO A 254 -18.43 10.61 -28.49
CA PRO A 254 -19.58 10.12 -27.71
C PRO A 254 -19.24 9.68 -26.27
N SER A 255 -18.01 9.23 -26.03
CA SER A 255 -17.49 8.94 -24.69
C SER A 255 -15.97 9.09 -24.62
N ALA A 256 -15.42 9.03 -23.40
CA ALA A 256 -13.97 9.05 -23.19
C ALA A 256 -13.28 7.86 -23.89
N ALA A 257 -13.93 6.69 -23.98
CA ALA A 257 -13.42 5.54 -24.74
C ALA A 257 -13.23 5.85 -26.24
N HIS A 258 -14.21 6.53 -26.85
CA HIS A 258 -14.13 6.93 -28.26
C HIS A 258 -12.98 7.92 -28.48
N ALA A 259 -12.88 8.93 -27.61
CA ALA A 259 -11.78 9.89 -27.67
C ALA A 259 -10.41 9.22 -27.49
N TYR A 260 -10.29 8.30 -26.53
CA TYR A 260 -9.06 7.56 -26.27
C TYR A 260 -8.62 6.76 -27.50
N TRP A 261 -9.53 6.01 -28.11
CA TRP A 261 -9.21 5.24 -29.31
C TRP A 261 -8.96 6.12 -30.54
N ALA A 262 -9.66 7.23 -30.73
CA ALA A 262 -9.38 8.15 -31.82
C ALA A 262 -7.99 8.81 -31.67
N LEU A 263 -7.59 9.14 -30.43
CA LEU A 263 -6.26 9.66 -30.14
C LEU A 263 -5.14 8.60 -30.23
N SER A 264 -5.48 7.32 -30.32
CA SER A 264 -4.47 6.26 -30.43
C SER A 264 -3.89 6.11 -31.84
N THR A 265 -4.51 6.70 -32.86
CA THR A 265 -4.14 6.54 -34.27
C THR A 265 -3.84 7.88 -34.94
N ALA A 266 -2.91 7.87 -35.90
CA ALA A 266 -2.58 9.02 -36.75
C ALA A 266 -3.59 9.20 -37.90
N ASP A 267 -4.25 8.12 -38.32
CA ASP A 267 -5.15 8.02 -39.48
C ASP A 267 -6.46 8.80 -39.26
N GLN A 268 -6.78 9.70 -40.19
CA GLN A 268 -7.97 10.54 -40.10
C GLN A 268 -9.26 9.76 -40.39
N ASP A 269 -9.23 8.81 -41.32
CA ASP A 269 -10.40 8.01 -41.69
C ASP A 269 -10.77 7.08 -40.54
N ALA A 270 -9.77 6.42 -39.96
CA ALA A 270 -9.95 5.61 -38.75
C ALA A 270 -10.50 6.44 -37.58
N ARG A 271 -10.05 7.69 -37.39
CA ARG A 271 -10.61 8.58 -36.35
C ARG A 271 -12.08 8.90 -36.57
N ALA A 272 -12.48 9.17 -37.81
CA ALA A 272 -13.87 9.45 -38.14
C ALA A 272 -14.75 8.21 -37.92
N GLU A 273 -14.27 7.02 -38.33
CA GLU A 273 -14.97 5.76 -38.11
C GLU A 273 -15.11 5.44 -36.61
N ILE A 274 -14.03 5.64 -35.82
CA ILE A 274 -14.06 5.51 -34.36
C ILE A 274 -15.06 6.47 -33.75
N ALA A 275 -15.09 7.74 -34.17
CA ALA A 275 -16.03 8.73 -33.62
C ALA A 275 -17.49 8.39 -33.90
N ALA A 276 -17.76 7.66 -34.99
CA ALA A 276 -19.09 7.21 -35.39
C ALA A 276 -19.47 5.82 -34.83
N ALA A 277 -18.57 5.17 -34.07
CA ALA A 277 -18.83 3.84 -33.53
C ALA A 277 -20.00 3.85 -32.52
N PRO A 278 -20.81 2.77 -32.46
CA PRO A 278 -21.98 2.72 -31.59
C PRO A 278 -21.66 2.58 -30.10
N ASN A 279 -20.44 2.17 -29.74
CA ASN A 279 -19.95 2.06 -28.37
C ASN A 279 -18.43 1.93 -28.32
N GLY A 280 -17.86 2.03 -27.11
CA GLY A 280 -16.42 1.95 -26.87
C GLY A 280 -15.75 0.66 -27.35
N SER A 281 -16.46 -0.48 -27.33
CA SER A 281 -15.93 -1.77 -27.81
C SER A 281 -15.78 -1.78 -29.33
N ALA A 282 -16.79 -1.29 -30.06
CA ALA A 282 -16.71 -1.13 -31.51
C ALA A 282 -15.58 -0.16 -31.91
N ALA A 283 -15.45 0.96 -31.18
CA ALA A 283 -14.32 1.89 -31.33
C ALA A 283 -12.96 1.20 -31.12
N ALA A 284 -12.84 0.36 -30.10
CA ALA A 284 -11.62 -0.42 -29.85
C ALA A 284 -11.30 -1.37 -31.02
N GLY A 285 -12.31 -2.08 -31.54
CA GLY A 285 -12.15 -2.99 -32.68
C GLY A 285 -11.73 -2.30 -33.97
N ILE A 286 -12.22 -1.08 -34.23
CA ILE A 286 -11.75 -0.25 -35.36
C ILE A 286 -10.31 0.18 -35.13
N ALA A 287 -10.00 0.71 -33.94
CA ALA A 287 -8.67 1.18 -33.60
C ALA A 287 -7.61 0.07 -33.58
N ALA A 288 -8.01 -1.18 -33.33
CA ALA A 288 -7.12 -2.34 -33.39
C ALA A 288 -6.67 -2.68 -34.83
N ARG A 289 -7.46 -2.28 -35.85
CA ARG A 289 -7.11 -2.44 -37.27
C ARG A 289 -6.32 -1.25 -37.83
N ALA A 290 -6.32 -0.12 -37.13
CA ALA A 290 -5.63 1.10 -37.54
C ALA A 290 -4.18 1.12 -37.05
N ALA A 291 -3.31 1.83 -37.78
CA ALA A 291 -1.94 2.07 -37.34
C ALA A 291 -1.94 2.92 -36.04
N ARG A 292 -1.24 2.44 -35.00
CA ARG A 292 -1.07 3.18 -33.74
C ARG A 292 -0.10 4.34 -33.93
N ARG A 293 -0.28 5.41 -33.14
CA ARG A 293 0.71 6.49 -33.03
C ARG A 293 1.98 5.99 -32.35
N ASP A 294 3.12 6.54 -32.77
CA ASP A 294 4.40 6.30 -32.13
C ASP A 294 4.38 6.74 -30.65
N GLY A 295 4.94 5.91 -29.77
CA GLY A 295 5.00 6.16 -28.32
C GLY A 295 3.66 6.02 -27.58
N TRP A 296 2.62 5.48 -28.21
CA TRP A 296 1.29 5.37 -27.62
C TRP A 296 1.25 4.58 -26.31
N ASP A 297 2.01 3.49 -26.22
CA ASP A 297 2.08 2.62 -25.04
C ASP A 297 2.57 3.35 -23.78
N LEU A 298 3.51 4.29 -23.95
CA LEU A 298 4.00 5.16 -22.88
C LEU A 298 3.05 6.32 -22.58
N ALA A 299 2.36 6.86 -23.60
CA ALA A 299 1.49 8.02 -23.47
C ALA A 299 0.05 7.70 -23.01
N ARG A 300 -0.44 6.47 -23.20
CA ARG A 300 -1.85 6.09 -23.05
C ARG A 300 -2.46 6.43 -21.69
N THR A 301 -1.69 6.31 -20.60
CA THR A 301 -2.12 6.64 -19.23
C THR A 301 -2.36 8.13 -19.06
N ALA A 302 -1.45 8.96 -19.57
CA ALA A 302 -1.61 10.42 -19.55
C ALA A 302 -2.79 10.89 -20.42
N VAL A 303 -3.00 10.25 -21.57
CA VAL A 303 -4.13 10.52 -22.45
C VAL A 303 -5.45 10.18 -21.76
N LEU A 304 -5.59 8.98 -21.20
CA LEU A 304 -6.83 8.59 -20.53
C LEU A 304 -7.11 9.46 -19.29
N ALA A 305 -6.07 9.79 -18.50
CA ALA A 305 -6.21 10.70 -17.36
C ALA A 305 -6.78 12.07 -17.79
N SER A 306 -6.24 12.63 -18.88
CA SER A 306 -6.70 13.92 -19.43
C SER A 306 -8.15 13.85 -19.92
N LEU A 307 -8.56 12.73 -20.52
CA LEU A 307 -9.94 12.51 -20.97
C LEU A 307 -10.92 12.34 -19.80
N LEU A 308 -10.51 11.65 -18.74
CA LEU A 308 -11.31 11.52 -17.52
C LEU A 308 -11.50 12.88 -16.83
N ARG A 309 -10.44 13.69 -16.72
CA ARG A 309 -10.55 15.08 -16.25
C ARG A 309 -11.54 15.89 -17.08
N ALA A 310 -11.42 15.82 -18.42
CA ALA A 310 -12.33 16.52 -19.32
C ALA A 310 -13.79 16.03 -19.17
N LYS A 311 -14.01 14.72 -19.00
CA LYS A 311 -15.33 14.14 -18.76
C LYS A 311 -15.97 14.74 -17.49
N TYR A 312 -15.32 14.65 -16.34
CA TYR A 312 -15.92 15.13 -15.08
C TYR A 312 -16.00 16.65 -14.98
N ALA A 313 -15.12 17.39 -15.66
CA ALA A 313 -15.25 18.84 -15.80
C ALA A 313 -16.45 19.26 -16.67
N GLN A 314 -16.76 18.49 -17.71
CA GLN A 314 -17.88 18.77 -18.64
C GLN A 314 -19.23 18.23 -18.12
N HIS A 315 -19.21 17.27 -17.18
CA HIS A 315 -20.40 16.62 -16.62
C HIS A 315 -20.36 16.63 -15.08
N PRO A 316 -20.74 17.75 -14.44
CA PRO A 316 -20.66 17.91 -12.99
C PRO A 316 -21.53 16.92 -12.20
N ASP A 317 -22.66 16.50 -12.76
CA ASP A 317 -23.52 15.44 -12.21
C ASP A 317 -22.78 14.11 -12.07
N LEU A 318 -22.00 13.71 -13.08
CA LEU A 318 -21.17 12.51 -13.02
C LEU A 318 -19.98 12.68 -12.06
N ALA A 319 -19.49 13.92 -11.89
CA ALA A 319 -18.46 14.23 -10.93
C ALA A 319 -18.94 14.03 -9.49
N GLU A 320 -20.20 14.38 -9.17
CA GLU A 320 -20.79 14.08 -7.86
C GLU A 320 -20.87 12.57 -7.60
N ILE A 321 -21.19 11.76 -8.61
CA ILE A 321 -21.19 10.30 -8.47
C ILE A 321 -19.78 9.79 -8.14
N LEU A 322 -18.74 10.33 -8.79
CA LEU A 322 -17.35 9.97 -8.49
C LEU A 322 -16.97 10.37 -7.05
N LEU A 323 -17.36 11.56 -6.61
CA LEU A 323 -17.06 12.06 -5.26
C LEU A 323 -17.81 11.29 -4.17
N ALA A 324 -19.05 10.85 -4.45
CA ALA A 324 -19.85 10.04 -3.53
C ALA A 324 -19.20 8.69 -3.17
N THR A 325 -18.22 8.23 -3.97
CA THR A 325 -17.43 7.03 -3.62
C THR A 325 -16.44 7.25 -2.47
N GLY A 326 -16.29 8.49 -1.98
CA GLY A 326 -15.46 8.79 -0.81
C GLY A 326 -13.99 8.46 -1.04
N ASP A 327 -13.37 7.75 -0.11
CA ASP A 327 -12.01 7.22 -0.21
C ASP A 327 -11.97 5.79 -0.77
N ALA A 328 -13.10 5.21 -1.21
CA ALA A 328 -13.18 3.81 -1.64
C ALA A 328 -12.19 3.50 -2.78
N THR A 329 -11.58 2.31 -2.72
CA THR A 329 -10.84 1.75 -3.86
C THR A 329 -11.79 1.47 -5.01
N LEU A 330 -11.48 1.94 -6.22
CA LEU A 330 -12.25 1.71 -7.43
C LEU A 330 -11.68 0.51 -8.19
N VAL A 331 -12.37 -0.62 -8.15
CA VAL A 331 -11.95 -1.86 -8.83
C VAL A 331 -12.57 -1.89 -10.22
N TYR A 332 -11.79 -1.54 -11.24
CA TYR A 332 -12.25 -1.47 -12.62
C TYR A 332 -12.10 -2.82 -13.32
N ASP A 333 -13.17 -3.38 -13.87
CA ASP A 333 -13.08 -4.61 -14.67
C ASP A 333 -12.98 -4.32 -16.17
N ASP A 334 -12.00 -4.93 -16.83
CA ASP A 334 -11.75 -4.81 -18.27
C ASP A 334 -11.22 -6.14 -18.83
N MET A 335 -12.16 -7.00 -19.23
CA MET A 335 -11.85 -8.34 -19.75
C MET A 335 -10.88 -8.31 -20.93
N ASP A 336 -10.85 -7.22 -21.70
CA ASP A 336 -10.01 -7.07 -22.89
C ASP A 336 -8.61 -6.51 -22.56
N SER A 337 -8.39 -6.00 -21.33
CA SER A 337 -7.13 -5.37 -20.94
C SER A 337 -6.77 -5.59 -19.47
N ARG A 338 -5.83 -6.52 -19.23
CA ARG A 338 -5.15 -6.65 -17.92
C ARG A 338 -4.37 -5.40 -17.51
N PHE A 339 -4.12 -4.47 -18.42
CA PHE A 339 -3.48 -3.20 -18.08
C PHE A 339 -4.50 -2.22 -17.46
N TRP A 340 -5.69 -2.11 -18.03
CA TRP A 340 -6.71 -1.16 -17.57
C TRP A 340 -7.56 -1.72 -16.43
N GLY A 341 -7.92 -3.00 -16.52
CA GLY A 341 -8.77 -3.69 -15.55
C GLY A 341 -7.99 -4.42 -14.45
N ASP A 342 -8.71 -4.78 -13.40
CA ASP A 342 -8.29 -5.62 -12.28
C ASP A 342 -8.40 -7.11 -12.62
N ASN A 343 -9.40 -7.51 -13.41
CA ASN A 343 -9.56 -8.86 -13.96
C ASN A 343 -9.38 -9.96 -12.90
N ALA A 344 -10.22 -9.89 -11.87
CA ALA A 344 -10.18 -10.76 -10.68
C ALA A 344 -8.81 -10.78 -9.99
N GLY A 345 -8.22 -9.59 -9.80
CA GLY A 345 -6.93 -9.38 -9.13
C GLY A 345 -5.69 -9.75 -9.95
N THR A 346 -5.83 -10.08 -11.23
CA THR A 346 -4.70 -10.47 -12.11
C THR A 346 -4.24 -9.37 -13.07
N GLY A 347 -4.97 -8.25 -13.10
CA GLY A 347 -4.68 -7.05 -13.87
C GLY A 347 -4.10 -5.91 -13.01
N ARG A 348 -3.80 -4.79 -13.66
CA ARG A 348 -3.13 -3.63 -13.02
C ARG A 348 -4.09 -2.57 -12.52
N ASN A 349 -5.37 -2.65 -12.88
CA ASN A 349 -6.43 -1.71 -12.48
C ASN A 349 -6.06 -0.23 -12.73
N TRP A 350 -5.38 0.10 -13.84
CA TRP A 350 -5.00 1.50 -14.11
C TRP A 350 -6.20 2.42 -14.26
N ALA A 351 -7.33 1.94 -14.80
CA ALA A 351 -8.52 2.78 -14.95
C ALA A 351 -9.10 3.18 -13.59
N GLY A 352 -9.18 2.25 -12.63
CA GLY A 352 -9.58 2.55 -11.25
C GLY A 352 -8.67 3.57 -10.58
N ARG A 353 -7.36 3.37 -10.66
CA ARG A 353 -6.36 4.30 -10.10
C ARG A 353 -6.43 5.70 -10.70
N LEU A 354 -6.69 5.81 -12.01
CA LEU A 354 -6.86 7.12 -12.66
C LEU A 354 -8.16 7.80 -12.22
N LEU A 355 -9.24 7.06 -11.99
CA LEU A 355 -10.47 7.61 -11.42
C LEU A 355 -10.26 8.12 -10.00
N GLU A 356 -9.52 7.39 -9.16
CA GLU A 356 -9.14 7.83 -7.81
C GLU A 356 -8.29 9.10 -7.85
N LEU A 357 -7.33 9.19 -8.78
CA LEU A 357 -6.53 10.40 -8.99
C LEU A 357 -7.41 11.59 -9.37
N VAL A 358 -8.30 11.43 -10.36
CA VAL A 358 -9.20 12.50 -10.81
C VAL A 358 -10.19 12.90 -9.69
N ARG A 359 -10.67 11.94 -8.90
CA ARG A 359 -11.48 12.20 -7.70
C ARG A 359 -10.72 13.07 -6.70
N ALA A 360 -9.46 12.74 -6.43
CA ALA A 360 -8.60 13.49 -5.52
C ALA A 360 -8.32 14.91 -6.04
N GLU A 361 -8.10 15.09 -7.35
CA GLU A 361 -7.94 16.41 -7.98
C GLU A 361 -9.20 17.26 -7.80
N ILE A 362 -10.39 16.71 -8.05
CA ILE A 362 -11.66 17.44 -7.85
C ILE A 362 -11.86 17.81 -6.38
N GLN A 363 -11.51 16.92 -5.45
CA GLN A 363 -11.58 17.23 -4.00
C GLN A 363 -10.60 18.34 -3.61
N ALA A 364 -9.37 18.29 -4.10
CA ALA A 364 -8.37 19.33 -3.84
C ALA A 364 -8.86 20.69 -4.34
N ASP A 365 -9.41 20.75 -5.56
CA ASP A 365 -9.98 21.97 -6.12
C ASP A 365 -11.16 22.50 -5.27
N ARG A 366 -12.07 21.63 -4.81
CA ARG A 366 -13.17 22.02 -3.90
C ARG A 366 -12.68 22.53 -2.54
N ALA A 367 -11.59 21.96 -2.04
CA ALA A 367 -10.96 22.37 -0.79
C ALA A 367 -10.08 23.62 -0.94
N GLY A 368 -9.90 24.15 -2.16
CA GLY A 368 -9.00 25.27 -2.42
C GLY A 368 -7.51 24.93 -2.29
N ILE A 369 -7.16 23.64 -2.37
CA ILE A 369 -5.78 23.16 -2.31
C ILE A 369 -5.20 23.25 -3.73
N ALA A 370 -4.16 24.06 -3.89
CA ALA A 370 -3.54 24.28 -5.20
C ALA A 370 -2.85 23.01 -5.72
N THR A 371 -3.36 22.47 -6.83
CA THR A 371 -2.78 21.32 -7.55
C THR A 371 -1.87 21.72 -8.71
N ALA A 372 -2.04 22.95 -9.23
CA ALA A 372 -1.20 23.50 -10.29
C ALA A 372 0.08 24.10 -9.73
N VAL A 373 1.23 23.50 -10.04
CA VAL A 373 2.53 24.13 -9.80
C VAL A 373 2.76 25.16 -10.90
N ALA A 374 2.86 26.43 -10.55
CA ALA A 374 3.26 27.47 -11.48
C ALA A 374 4.65 27.11 -12.03
N GLY A 375 4.71 26.77 -13.32
CA GLY A 375 6.00 26.62 -14.01
C GLY A 375 6.77 27.95 -13.96
N PRO A 376 8.11 27.93 -14.09
CA PRO A 376 8.87 29.17 -14.18
C PRO A 376 8.28 29.99 -15.33
N ALA A 377 7.79 31.18 -15.01
CA ALA A 377 7.28 32.12 -15.99
C ALA A 377 8.35 32.28 -17.07
N ALA A 378 8.06 31.80 -18.28
CA ALA A 378 8.92 32.03 -19.42
C ALA A 378 9.11 33.55 -19.51
N GLY A 379 10.34 33.98 -19.25
CA GLY A 379 10.69 35.39 -19.11
C GLY A 379 10.09 36.18 -20.26
N THR A 380 9.24 37.15 -19.91
CA THR A 380 8.87 38.23 -20.79
C THR A 380 10.16 38.90 -21.23
N ALA A 381 10.61 38.64 -22.45
CA ALA A 381 11.65 39.45 -23.07
C ALA A 381 11.14 40.90 -23.07
N PRO A 382 11.90 41.87 -22.54
CA PRO A 382 11.47 43.25 -22.60
C PRO A 382 11.48 43.67 -24.06
N GLY A 383 10.32 44.12 -24.54
CA GLY A 383 10.19 44.73 -25.84
C GLY A 383 11.05 46.00 -25.91
N THR A 384 11.93 46.05 -26.91
CA THR A 384 12.43 47.32 -27.44
C THR A 384 11.64 47.64 -28.69
N GLY A 385 10.66 48.54 -28.55
CA GLY A 385 10.07 49.27 -29.66
C GLY A 385 10.89 50.51 -30.02
N GLU A 386 10.67 50.97 -31.25
CA GLU A 386 11.14 52.19 -31.93
C GLU A 386 12.60 52.21 -32.40
N GLY A 387 12.94 52.60 -33.63
CA GLY A 387 12.17 53.12 -34.75
C GLY A 387 13.11 53.64 -35.86
N THR A 388 12.57 53.72 -37.08
CA THR A 388 12.94 54.62 -38.20
C THR A 388 14.31 54.52 -38.90
N ALA A 389 14.20 54.39 -40.23
CA ALA A 389 15.27 54.49 -41.22
C ALA A 389 15.62 55.95 -41.58
N ALA A 390 16.91 56.23 -41.87
CA ALA A 390 17.38 57.21 -42.86
C ALA A 390 18.93 57.18 -43.03
N GLY A 391 19.39 56.97 -44.28
CA GLY A 391 20.35 57.86 -44.97
C GLY A 391 21.87 57.70 -44.83
N ALA A 392 22.51 57.42 -45.99
CA ALA A 392 23.85 57.85 -46.50
C ALA A 392 25.13 57.38 -45.77
N ASP A 393 25.96 56.52 -46.39
CA ASP A 393 27.00 56.78 -47.42
C ASP A 393 28.34 57.28 -46.85
N THR A 394 29.40 56.46 -46.99
CA THR A 394 30.70 56.78 -47.63
C THR A 394 31.83 55.85 -47.15
N GLY A 395 32.64 55.36 -48.10
CA GLY A 395 34.10 55.45 -47.98
C GLY A 395 34.94 54.23 -47.54
N THR A 396 35.32 53.40 -48.52
CA THR A 396 36.72 53.00 -48.87
C THR A 396 37.73 52.48 -47.82
N GLY A 397 38.40 51.36 -48.18
CA GLY A 397 39.81 51.10 -47.82
C GLY A 397 40.13 49.65 -47.41
N THR A 398 40.32 48.72 -48.35
CA THR A 398 41.62 48.11 -48.75
C THR A 398 42.35 47.22 -47.72
N GLY A 399 42.62 45.96 -48.10
CA GLY A 399 43.93 45.34 -47.86
C GLY A 399 44.00 43.85 -47.46
N GLY A 400 44.51 43.02 -48.38
CA GLY A 400 45.34 41.80 -48.10
C GLY A 400 44.59 40.47 -47.88
N ALA A 401 44.48 39.57 -48.86
CA ALA A 401 45.50 38.60 -49.33
C ALA A 401 46.05 37.70 -48.20
N GLY A 402 45.59 36.45 -48.09
CA GLY A 402 46.34 35.28 -48.59
C GLY A 402 46.37 34.14 -47.54
N PRO A 403 46.83 32.91 -47.89
CA PRO A 403 45.96 31.72 -47.89
C PRO A 403 46.29 30.61 -46.85
N CYS A 404 45.38 29.62 -46.79
CA CYS A 404 45.57 28.24 -46.29
C CYS A 404 46.90 27.60 -46.78
N PRO A 405 47.48 26.57 -46.12
CA PRO A 405 46.96 25.18 -46.24
C PRO A 405 47.23 24.19 -45.08
N GLY A 406 46.40 23.15 -45.02
CA GLY A 406 46.77 21.75 -44.68
C GLY A 406 47.24 21.45 -43.24
N ALA A 407 47.21 20.22 -42.72
CA ALA A 407 46.71 18.92 -43.17
C ALA A 407 46.86 17.94 -41.97
N VAL A 408 46.05 16.87 -41.97
CA VAL A 408 46.39 15.50 -41.51
C VAL A 408 46.55 15.22 -40.01
N GLY A 409 45.94 14.11 -39.56
CA GLY A 409 46.47 13.33 -38.44
C GLY A 409 45.46 12.46 -37.71
N GLU A 410 45.39 11.18 -38.10
CA GLU A 410 44.58 10.10 -37.51
C GLU A 410 44.97 9.71 -36.07
N GLY A 411 44.05 9.02 -35.38
CA GLY A 411 44.38 7.78 -34.65
C GLY A 411 44.24 7.81 -33.13
N ARG A 412 43.10 7.33 -32.60
CA ARG A 412 42.94 5.97 -32.06
C ARG A 412 41.52 5.72 -31.56
#